data_AF-A0AA39F1A0-F1
#
_entry.id   AF-A0AA39F1A0-F1
#
_cell.length_a   1.000
_cell.length_b   1.000
_cell.length_c   1.000
_cell.angle_alpha   90.00
_cell.angle_beta   90.00
_cell.angle_gamma   90.00
#
_symmetry.space_group_name_H-M   'P 1'
#
loop_
_entity.id
_entity.type
_entity.pdbx_description
1 polymer ?
#
loop_
_entity_poly.entity_id
_entity_poly.type
_entity_poly.pdbx_seq_one_letter_code
_entity_poly.pdbx_strand_id
1 'polypeptide(L)'
;MRHEALAKVYHSSSSTSSNSSRSADSPCVALSEPPPVDKHWSVVSKFVVGAVIAVLVLEEELVVVTVVVVVVVESNEFCPKSFRCKEIDGARTGVEERMRILGAEVAEKEARANGVERELRVEREWRTSLQESSISTAEKISQLHQEIDQLKQIQTKYLGLQEEHYALREICAEQEHTLEELGVQLSEAKLAAVELREAADNAQHQANQNGNATWTNDRLTTHCKGCNREFNLTRRKITCDSWCYINPTRFMFIMS
;
A
#
# COMPACT_ATOMS: atom_id res chain seq x y z
N MET A 1 -10.92 -15.26 -31.96
CA MET A 1 -11.44 -13.97 -32.48
C MET A 1 -12.18 -13.22 -31.37
N ARG A 2 -11.48 -12.32 -30.68
CA ARG A 2 -11.95 -11.01 -30.18
C ARG A 2 -10.79 -10.40 -29.38
N HIS A 3 -9.94 -9.74 -30.17
CA HIS A 3 -8.97 -8.75 -29.74
C HIS A 3 -9.68 -7.47 -29.30
N GLU A 4 -8.88 -6.60 -28.67
CA GLU A 4 -9.09 -5.16 -28.41
C GLU A 4 -9.90 -4.78 -27.17
N ALA A 5 -9.57 -3.73 -26.42
CA ALA A 5 -8.36 -2.91 -26.25
C ALA A 5 -8.84 -1.77 -25.34
N LEU A 6 -8.38 -1.66 -24.09
CA LEU A 6 -8.45 -0.39 -23.35
C LEU A 6 -7.31 -0.31 -22.33
N ALA A 7 -6.11 -0.03 -22.85
CA ALA A 7 -5.03 0.58 -22.09
C ALA A 7 -4.88 2.04 -22.57
N LYS A 8 -5.32 2.99 -21.75
CA LYS A 8 -4.93 4.41 -21.81
C LYS A 8 -4.42 4.75 -20.40
N VAL A 9 -3.11 4.72 -20.20
CA VAL A 9 -2.22 5.90 -20.27
C VAL A 9 -2.67 6.98 -19.29
N TYR A 10 -2.08 6.93 -18.10
CA TYR A 10 -1.78 8.14 -17.34
C TYR A 10 -0.36 7.98 -16.79
N HIS A 11 0.60 8.53 -17.53
CA HIS A 11 1.93 8.85 -17.05
C HIS A 11 2.08 10.36 -17.21
N SER A 12 2.33 11.04 -16.10
CA SER A 12 2.97 12.35 -16.11
C SER A 12 3.78 12.44 -14.83
N SER A 13 5.07 12.19 -14.99
CA SER A 13 6.14 12.60 -14.09
C SER A 13 6.13 14.12 -13.98
N SER A 14 6.49 14.65 -12.80
CA SER A 14 7.45 15.74 -12.66
C SER A 14 7.69 16.04 -11.19
N SER A 15 8.86 15.59 -10.73
CA SER A 15 9.59 16.10 -9.59
C SER A 15 10.10 17.51 -9.91
N THR A 16 9.77 18.48 -9.07
CA THR A 16 10.53 19.73 -8.93
C THR A 16 10.63 20.09 -7.45
N SER A 17 11.82 19.90 -6.93
CA SER A 17 12.35 20.62 -5.77
C SER A 17 12.45 22.10 -6.13
N SER A 18 12.13 23.00 -5.18
CA SER A 18 12.99 24.09 -4.70
C SER A 18 12.20 25.29 -4.15
N ASN A 19 12.62 25.69 -2.94
CA ASN A 19 12.58 27.01 -2.30
C ASN A 19 11.74 28.12 -2.94
N SER A 20 10.81 28.68 -2.16
CA SER A 20 10.65 30.14 -2.12
C SER A 20 9.99 30.59 -0.82
N SER A 21 10.84 31.10 0.07
CA SER A 21 10.49 32.06 1.11
C SER A 21 9.76 33.25 0.51
N ARG A 22 8.51 33.48 0.92
CA ARG A 22 7.84 34.78 0.74
C ARG A 22 7.24 35.24 2.05
N SER A 23 8.00 36.12 2.69
CA SER A 23 7.53 37.15 3.59
C SER A 23 6.52 38.04 2.85
N ALA A 24 5.33 38.18 3.41
CA ALA A 24 4.36 39.21 3.09
C ALA A 24 3.43 39.31 4.32
N ASP A 25 2.97 40.46 4.78
CA ASP A 25 3.40 41.82 4.63
C ASP A 25 2.86 42.48 5.90
N SER A 26 3.70 43.25 6.58
CA SER A 26 3.27 44.07 7.71
C SER A 26 2.32 45.16 7.21
N PRO A 27 1.13 45.35 7.81
CA PRO A 27 0.36 46.55 7.56
C PRO A 27 1.06 47.70 8.27
N CYS A 28 1.60 48.65 7.49
CA CYS A 28 2.04 49.95 7.98
C CYS A 28 0.88 50.62 8.73
N VAL A 29 1.03 50.77 10.04
CA VAL A 29 0.20 51.66 10.85
C VAL A 29 0.56 53.09 10.42
N ALA A 30 -0.27 53.66 9.55
CA ALA A 30 -0.23 55.09 9.27
C ALA A 30 -0.63 55.83 10.55
N LEU A 31 0.33 56.49 11.19
CA LEU A 31 0.07 57.54 12.16
C LEU A 31 -0.73 58.64 11.46
N SER A 32 -2.03 58.70 11.73
CA SER A 32 -2.83 59.89 11.45
C SER A 32 -2.43 60.98 12.44
N GLU A 33 -1.96 62.09 11.87
CA GLU A 33 -1.52 63.33 12.51
C GLU A 33 -2.55 63.88 13.52
N PRO A 34 -2.08 64.54 14.60
CA PRO A 34 -2.97 65.25 15.51
C PRO A 34 -3.57 66.49 14.83
N PRO A 35 -4.84 66.86 15.13
CA PRO A 35 -5.46 68.04 14.55
C PRO A 35 -4.77 69.34 15.00
N PRO A 36 -4.82 70.40 14.19
CA PRO A 36 -4.14 71.65 14.47
C PRO A 36 -4.73 72.35 15.69
N VAL A 37 -3.84 72.76 16.59
CA VAL A 37 -4.13 73.63 17.72
C VAL A 37 -4.29 75.04 17.20
N ASP A 38 -5.53 75.49 17.01
CA ASP A 38 -5.82 76.90 16.74
C ASP A 38 -6.98 77.37 17.61
N LYS A 39 -6.67 78.27 18.55
CA LYS A 39 -7.15 79.67 18.48
C LYS A 39 -6.67 80.46 19.69
N HIS A 40 -5.73 81.33 19.39
CA HIS A 40 -5.40 82.55 20.13
C HIS A 40 -6.70 83.35 20.35
N TRP A 41 -7.14 83.51 21.60
CA TRP A 41 -8.27 84.39 21.94
C TRP A 41 -7.75 85.82 22.06
N SER A 42 -7.85 86.60 20.98
CA SER A 42 -7.76 88.06 21.09
C SER A 42 -9.07 88.59 21.66
N VAL A 43 -9.04 89.01 22.92
CA VAL A 43 -10.09 89.85 23.51
C VAL A 43 -9.99 91.23 22.85
N VAL A 44 -10.88 91.53 21.91
CA VAL A 44 -11.00 92.87 21.35
C VAL A 44 -11.97 93.65 22.24
N SER A 45 -11.45 94.29 23.28
CA SER A 45 -12.24 95.26 24.06
C SER A 45 -12.46 96.51 23.22
N LYS A 46 -13.71 96.73 22.77
CA LYS A 46 -14.12 98.00 22.18
C LYS A 46 -14.48 98.98 23.30
N PHE A 47 -13.73 100.06 23.43
CA PHE A 47 -14.07 101.18 24.32
C PHE A 47 -14.82 102.25 23.52
N VAL A 48 -16.03 102.63 23.97
CA VAL A 48 -16.72 103.83 23.48
C VAL A 48 -16.55 104.91 24.55
N VAL A 49 -15.85 106.00 24.21
CA VAL A 49 -15.63 107.15 25.09
C VAL A 49 -16.65 108.24 24.71
N GLY A 50 -17.59 108.55 25.60
CA GLY A 50 -18.49 109.69 25.47
C GLY A 50 -18.22 110.72 26.57
N ALA A 51 -18.03 111.99 26.20
CA ALA A 51 -17.87 113.11 27.14
C ALA A 51 -19.15 113.96 27.18
N VAL A 52 -19.67 114.22 28.38
CA VAL A 52 -20.79 115.17 28.58
C VAL A 52 -20.20 116.43 29.24
N ILE A 53 -20.38 117.58 28.59
CA ILE A 53 -19.91 118.88 29.10
C ILE A 53 -21.11 119.60 29.73
N ALA A 54 -21.02 119.92 31.02
CA ALA A 54 -21.96 120.78 31.72
C ALA A 54 -21.27 122.08 32.14
N VAL A 55 -21.82 123.23 31.73
CA VAL A 55 -21.33 124.57 32.10
C VAL A 55 -22.36 125.21 33.03
N LEU A 56 -21.96 125.54 34.25
CA LEU A 56 -22.77 126.31 35.20
C LEU A 56 -22.15 127.70 35.35
N VAL A 57 -22.96 128.74 35.15
CA VAL A 57 -22.57 130.15 35.29
C VAL A 57 -23.24 130.71 36.54
N LEU A 58 -22.46 131.28 37.46
CA LEU A 58 -22.94 132.08 38.58
C LEU A 58 -22.21 133.42 38.57
N GLU A 59 -22.95 134.48 38.91
CA GLU A 59 -22.63 135.88 38.65
C GLU A 59 -21.31 136.36 39.31
N GLU A 60 -20.53 137.08 38.50
CA GLU A 60 -19.36 137.94 38.77
C GLU A 60 -17.93 137.38 38.88
N GLU A 61 -17.67 136.05 38.86
CA GLU A 61 -16.33 135.54 38.48
C GLU A 61 -16.43 134.23 37.68
N LEU A 62 -15.84 134.20 36.47
CA LEU A 62 -15.91 133.06 35.55
C LEU A 62 -14.94 131.95 35.97
N VAL A 63 -15.40 131.01 36.81
CA VAL A 63 -14.63 129.80 37.14
C VAL A 63 -15.09 128.63 36.27
N VAL A 64 -14.28 128.28 35.25
CA VAL A 64 -14.54 127.10 34.39
C VAL A 64 -14.05 125.84 35.11
N VAL A 65 -14.96 125.11 35.76
CA VAL A 65 -14.64 123.78 36.32
C VAL A 65 -14.96 122.71 35.28
N THR A 66 -13.93 122.24 34.58
CA THR A 66 -14.06 121.12 33.63
C THR A 66 -14.14 119.80 34.40
N VAL A 67 -15.36 119.27 34.61
CA VAL A 67 -15.54 117.93 35.14
C VAL A 67 -15.63 116.94 33.98
N VAL A 68 -14.56 116.20 33.72
CA VAL A 68 -14.55 115.09 32.75
C VAL A 68 -15.06 113.83 33.45
N VAL A 69 -16.32 113.45 33.23
CA VAL A 69 -16.82 112.14 33.66
C VAL A 69 -16.48 111.12 32.56
N VAL A 70 -15.45 110.31 32.79
CA VAL A 70 -15.13 109.17 31.92
C VAL A 70 -16.05 108.02 32.30
N VAL A 71 -17.12 107.80 31.54
CA VAL A 71 -17.91 106.58 31.66
C VAL A 71 -17.19 105.49 30.86
N VAL A 72 -16.43 104.63 31.55
CA VAL A 72 -15.94 103.40 30.95
C VAL A 72 -17.11 102.42 30.90
N VAL A 73 -17.78 102.32 29.76
CA VAL A 73 -18.68 101.20 29.49
C VAL A 73 -17.79 100.03 29.08
N GLU A 74 -17.41 99.21 30.05
CA GLU A 74 -16.79 97.92 29.79
C GLU A 74 -17.86 97.05 29.11
N SER A 75 -17.81 96.95 27.79
CA SER A 75 -18.51 95.90 27.06
C SER A 75 -17.76 94.60 27.34
N ASN A 76 -17.95 94.08 28.54
CA ASN A 76 -17.61 92.71 28.84
C ASN A 76 -18.61 91.88 28.03
N GLU A 77 -18.25 91.48 26.81
CA GLU A 77 -18.82 90.28 26.22
C GLU A 77 -18.39 89.11 27.09
N PHE A 78 -19.02 89.00 28.26
CA PHE A 78 -18.97 87.85 29.13
C PHE A 78 -19.72 86.76 28.40
N CYS A 79 -19.07 86.15 27.41
CA CYS A 79 -19.53 84.93 26.81
C CYS A 79 -19.57 83.89 27.94
N PRO A 80 -20.76 83.42 28.37
CA PRO A 80 -20.86 82.63 29.58
C PRO A 80 -19.98 81.39 29.43
N LYS A 81 -19.08 81.13 30.38
CA LYS A 81 -18.37 79.84 30.45
C LYS A 81 -19.35 78.66 30.30
N SER A 82 -20.60 78.82 30.75
CA SER A 82 -21.68 77.85 30.58
C SER A 82 -22.06 77.55 29.13
N PHE A 83 -21.92 78.49 28.18
CA PHE A 83 -22.24 78.24 26.77
C PHE A 83 -21.13 77.42 26.10
N ARG A 84 -19.86 77.80 26.31
CA ARG A 84 -18.71 77.00 25.83
C ARG A 84 -18.62 75.63 26.50
N CYS A 85 -18.93 75.50 27.79
CA CYS A 85 -19.02 74.20 28.46
C CYS A 85 -20.10 73.31 27.84
N LYS A 86 -21.30 73.85 27.55
CA LYS A 86 -22.37 73.09 26.89
C LYS A 86 -22.00 72.61 25.49
N GLU A 87 -21.30 73.43 24.72
CA GLU A 87 -20.82 73.04 23.39
C GLU A 87 -19.76 71.92 23.46
N ILE A 88 -18.82 72.02 24.39
CA ILE A 88 -17.80 70.99 24.65
C ILE A 88 -18.45 69.70 25.17
N ASP A 89 -19.44 69.78 26.06
CA ASP A 89 -20.19 68.63 26.57
C ASP A 89 -21.02 67.96 25.47
N GLY A 90 -21.60 68.74 24.55
CA GLY A 90 -22.27 68.23 23.36
C GLY A 90 -21.30 67.53 22.39
N ALA A 91 -20.12 68.11 22.17
CA ALA A 91 -19.08 67.47 21.36
C ALA A 91 -18.58 66.17 22.00
N ARG A 92 -18.38 66.16 23.33
CA ARG A 92 -17.96 65.00 24.10
C ARG A 92 -18.99 63.87 24.05
N THR A 93 -20.27 64.16 24.29
CA THR A 93 -21.35 63.16 24.20
C THR A 93 -21.49 62.61 22.77
N GLY A 94 -21.30 63.44 21.75
CA GLY A 94 -21.24 63.00 20.35
C GLY A 94 -20.04 62.08 20.05
N VAL A 95 -18.88 62.33 20.66
CA VAL A 95 -17.71 61.44 20.57
C VAL A 95 -17.97 60.12 21.32
N GLU A 96 -18.52 60.18 22.53
CA GLU A 96 -18.86 59.01 23.34
C GLU A 96 -19.86 58.09 22.62
N GLU A 97 -20.88 58.64 21.97
CA GLU A 97 -21.85 57.85 21.21
C GLU A 97 -21.22 57.22 19.96
N ARG A 98 -20.38 57.96 19.22
CA ARG A 98 -19.63 57.39 18.09
C ARG A 98 -18.68 56.28 18.54
N MET A 99 -18.01 56.45 19.67
CA MET A 99 -17.15 55.43 20.26
C MET A 99 -17.94 54.17 20.62
N ARG A 100 -19.15 54.32 21.16
CA ARG A 100 -20.05 53.20 21.47
C ARG A 100 -20.47 52.44 20.22
N ILE A 101 -20.87 53.14 19.16
CA ILE A 101 -21.28 52.55 17.88
C ILE A 101 -20.10 51.80 17.24
N LEU A 102 -18.94 52.45 17.14
CA LEU A 102 -17.74 51.82 16.59
C LEU A 102 -17.31 50.60 17.41
N GLY A 103 -17.40 50.66 18.75
CA GLY A 103 -17.13 49.52 19.61
C GLY A 103 -18.06 48.33 19.33
N ALA A 104 -19.35 48.59 19.11
CA ALA A 104 -20.31 47.55 18.73
C ALA A 104 -20.02 46.97 17.33
N GLU A 105 -19.67 47.82 16.35
CA GLU A 105 -19.29 47.38 15.00
C GLU A 105 -18.02 46.52 15.00
N VAL A 106 -17.01 46.89 15.81
CA VAL A 106 -15.78 46.11 15.98
C VAL A 106 -16.11 44.75 16.60
N ALA A 107 -16.88 44.72 17.69
CA ALA A 107 -17.27 43.46 18.33
C ALA A 107 -18.06 42.53 17.38
N GLU A 108 -18.95 43.09 16.56
CA GLU A 108 -19.70 42.32 15.57
C GLU A 108 -18.79 41.77 14.46
N LYS A 109 -17.83 42.57 13.97
CA LYS A 109 -16.84 42.11 12.99
C LYS A 109 -15.92 41.03 13.56
N GLU A 110 -15.47 41.17 14.80
CA GLU A 110 -14.68 40.16 15.51
C GLU A 110 -15.47 38.86 15.68
N ALA A 111 -16.73 38.94 16.09
CA ALA A 111 -17.59 37.76 16.22
C ALA A 111 -17.77 37.02 14.87
N ARG A 112 -17.94 37.78 13.78
CA ARG A 112 -17.99 37.21 12.42
C ARG A 112 -16.66 36.57 12.01
N ALA A 113 -15.53 37.26 12.22
CA ALA A 113 -14.21 36.73 11.90
C ALA A 113 -13.94 35.41 12.65
N ASN A 114 -14.21 35.38 13.96
CA ASN A 114 -14.10 34.18 14.79
C ASN A 114 -15.05 33.05 14.35
N GLY A 115 -16.20 33.38 13.77
CA GLY A 115 -17.11 32.41 13.15
C GLY A 115 -16.45 31.73 11.94
N VAL A 116 -15.98 32.54 11.00
CA VAL A 116 -15.32 32.07 9.76
C VAL A 116 -14.04 31.29 10.07
N GLU A 117 -13.24 31.73 11.04
CA GLU A 117 -12.02 31.02 11.45
C GLU A 117 -12.31 29.61 12.00
N ARG A 118 -13.40 29.46 12.77
CA ARG A 118 -13.82 28.15 13.27
C ARG A 118 -14.30 27.24 12.14
N GLU A 119 -15.10 27.75 11.21
CA GLU A 119 -15.54 26.99 10.03
C GLU A 119 -14.36 26.56 9.16
N LEU A 120 -13.40 27.45 8.93
CA LEU A 120 -12.17 27.16 8.19
C LEU A 120 -11.35 26.06 8.87
N ARG A 121 -11.28 26.06 10.20
CA ARG A 121 -10.61 25.00 10.97
C ARG A 121 -11.30 23.65 10.78
N VAL A 122 -12.63 23.60 10.94
CA VAL A 122 -13.40 22.36 10.77
C VAL A 122 -13.25 21.82 9.34
N GLU A 123 -13.30 22.70 8.35
CA GLU A 123 -13.11 22.27 6.96
C GLU A 123 -11.70 21.68 6.76
N ARG A 124 -10.65 22.30 7.34
CA ARG A 124 -9.28 21.76 7.25
C ARG A 124 -9.19 20.37 7.85
N GLU A 125 -9.80 20.16 9.01
CA GLU A 125 -9.89 18.86 9.68
C GLU A 125 -10.66 17.83 8.80
N TRP A 126 -11.72 18.24 8.11
CA TRP A 126 -12.43 17.39 7.15
C TRP A 126 -11.59 17.05 5.93
N ARG A 127 -10.85 18.01 5.38
CA ARG A 127 -9.96 17.76 4.24
C ARG A 127 -8.88 16.75 4.61
N THR A 128 -8.24 16.90 5.78
CA THR A 128 -7.21 15.95 6.22
C THR A 128 -7.80 14.56 6.44
N SER A 129 -8.96 14.45 7.10
CA SER A 129 -9.63 13.17 7.32
C SER A 129 -10.03 12.48 6.01
N LEU A 130 -10.54 13.24 5.04
CA LEU A 130 -10.88 12.73 3.72
C LEU A 130 -9.63 12.27 2.95
N GLN A 131 -8.54 13.03 3.02
CA GLN A 131 -7.26 12.65 2.39
C GLN A 131 -6.69 11.38 3.00
N GLU A 132 -6.69 11.25 4.33
CA GLU A 132 -6.27 10.03 5.03
C GLU A 132 -7.12 8.82 4.61
N SER A 133 -8.44 8.98 4.52
CA SER A 133 -9.34 7.92 4.04
C SER A 133 -9.05 7.56 2.58
N SER A 134 -8.80 8.55 1.71
CA SER A 134 -8.45 8.32 0.31
C SER A 134 -7.12 7.57 0.17
N ILE A 135 -6.12 7.89 0.98
CA ILE A 135 -4.83 7.19 0.96
C ILE A 135 -5.01 5.76 1.46
N SER A 136 -5.69 5.57 2.60
CA SER A 136 -5.94 4.24 3.17
C SER A 136 -6.70 3.32 2.22
N THR A 137 -7.69 3.86 1.50
CA THR A 137 -8.44 3.08 0.49
C THR A 137 -7.56 2.73 -0.71
N ALA A 138 -6.71 3.64 -1.19
CA ALA A 138 -5.75 3.35 -2.26
C ALA A 138 -4.71 2.28 -1.86
N GLU A 139 -4.22 2.32 -0.62
CA GLU A 139 -3.34 1.29 -0.06
C GLU A 139 -4.07 -0.06 0.01
N LYS A 140 -5.33 -0.07 0.48
CA LYS A 140 -6.12 -1.31 0.53
C LYS A 140 -6.38 -1.89 -0.85
N ILE A 141 -6.66 -1.05 -1.83
CA ILE A 141 -6.80 -1.46 -3.24
C ILE A 141 -5.48 -2.08 -3.73
N SER A 142 -4.34 -1.48 -3.43
CA SER A 142 -3.03 -2.01 -3.83
C SER A 142 -2.74 -3.37 -3.18
N GLN A 143 -3.08 -3.52 -1.90
CA GLN A 143 -2.95 -4.79 -1.18
C GLN A 143 -3.83 -5.89 -1.78
N LEU A 144 -5.10 -5.59 -2.08
CA LEU A 144 -6.02 -6.55 -2.69
C LEU A 144 -5.55 -6.98 -4.08
N HIS A 145 -4.99 -6.06 -4.90
CA HIS A 145 -4.38 -6.43 -6.17
C HIS A 145 -3.21 -7.40 -6.00
N GLN A 146 -2.35 -7.16 -5.01
CA GLN A 146 -1.24 -8.06 -4.69
C GLN A 146 -1.74 -9.46 -4.27
N GLU A 147 -2.77 -9.53 -3.43
CA GLU A 147 -3.40 -10.79 -3.02
C GLU A 147 -4.00 -11.55 -4.21
N ILE A 148 -4.68 -10.85 -5.12
CA ILE A 148 -5.22 -11.43 -6.35
C ILE A 148 -4.09 -12.04 -7.21
N ASP A 149 -2.97 -11.34 -7.36
CA ASP A 149 -1.86 -11.83 -8.17
C ASP A 149 -1.15 -13.03 -7.52
N GLN A 150 -1.06 -13.07 -6.18
CA GLN A 150 -0.60 -14.25 -5.45
C GLN A 150 -1.52 -15.45 -5.68
N LEU A 151 -2.84 -15.25 -5.61
CA LEU A 151 -3.83 -16.31 -5.85
C LEU A 151 -3.74 -16.85 -7.28
N LYS A 152 -3.57 -16.00 -8.29
CA LYS A 152 -3.34 -16.43 -9.68
C LYS A 152 -2.06 -17.25 -9.82
N GLN A 153 -0.99 -16.86 -9.14
CA GLN A 153 0.26 -17.62 -9.15
C GLN A 153 0.08 -19.01 -8.52
N ILE A 154 -0.63 -19.09 -7.40
CA ILE A 154 -0.96 -20.36 -6.74
C ILE A 154 -1.84 -21.23 -7.65
N GLN A 155 -2.86 -20.65 -8.29
CA GLN A 155 -3.71 -21.36 -9.24
C GLN A 155 -2.89 -21.97 -10.39
N THR A 156 -1.92 -21.23 -10.91
CA THR A 156 -1.06 -21.71 -12.00
C THR A 156 -0.19 -22.90 -11.55
N LYS A 157 0.39 -22.82 -10.35
CA LYS A 157 1.16 -23.93 -9.75
C LYS A 157 0.29 -25.15 -9.49
N TYR A 158 -0.94 -24.94 -9.01
CA TYR A 158 -1.89 -26.02 -8.77
C TYR A 158 -2.26 -26.75 -10.05
N LEU A 159 -2.53 -26.02 -11.14
CA LEU A 159 -2.82 -26.62 -12.45
C LEU A 159 -1.63 -27.46 -12.95
N GLY A 160 -0.40 -26.95 -12.85
CA GLY A 160 0.79 -27.73 -13.22
C GLY A 160 0.95 -29.01 -12.40
N LEU A 161 0.75 -28.93 -11.08
CA LEU A 161 0.81 -30.11 -10.21
C LEU A 161 -0.31 -31.12 -10.51
N GLN A 162 -1.49 -30.63 -10.89
CA GLN A 162 -2.61 -31.46 -11.29
C GLN A 162 -2.30 -32.23 -12.59
N GLU A 163 -1.71 -31.57 -13.58
CA GLU A 163 -1.24 -32.20 -14.83
C GLU A 163 -0.20 -33.29 -14.54
N GLU A 164 0.82 -32.99 -13.73
CA GLU A 164 1.85 -33.96 -13.33
C GLU A 164 1.25 -35.18 -12.63
N HIS A 165 0.29 -34.96 -11.73
CA HIS A 165 -0.38 -36.04 -11.03
C HIS A 165 -1.21 -36.93 -11.97
N TYR A 166 -1.90 -36.37 -12.97
CA TYR A 166 -2.60 -37.19 -13.96
C TYR A 166 -1.64 -37.99 -14.85
N ALA A 167 -0.53 -37.39 -15.28
CA ALA A 167 0.49 -38.08 -16.05
C ALA A 167 1.11 -39.25 -15.26
N LEU A 168 1.44 -39.03 -13.99
CA LEU A 168 1.95 -40.10 -13.11
C LEU A 168 0.92 -41.20 -12.90
N ARG A 169 -0.37 -40.86 -12.73
CA ARG A 169 -1.44 -41.84 -12.59
C ARG A 169 -1.57 -42.74 -13.82
N GLU A 170 -1.47 -42.16 -15.02
CA GLU A 170 -1.50 -42.91 -16.27
C GLU A 170 -0.31 -43.88 -16.37
N ILE A 171 0.91 -43.41 -16.02
CA ILE A 171 2.10 -44.25 -15.98
C ILE A 171 1.93 -45.41 -14.98
N CYS A 172 1.41 -45.15 -13.78
CA CYS A 172 1.16 -46.21 -12.80
C CYS A 172 0.17 -47.25 -13.31
N ALA A 173 -0.91 -46.82 -13.98
CA ALA A 173 -1.90 -47.74 -14.54
C ALA A 173 -1.29 -48.64 -15.65
N GLU A 174 -0.47 -48.06 -16.53
CA GLU A 174 0.24 -48.81 -17.57
C GLU A 174 1.24 -49.82 -16.97
N GLN A 175 1.94 -49.41 -15.90
CA GLN A 175 2.86 -50.31 -15.18
C GLN A 175 2.12 -51.45 -14.50
N GLU A 176 0.97 -51.20 -13.88
CA GLU A 176 0.12 -52.24 -13.29
C GLU A 176 -0.35 -53.24 -14.36
N HIS A 177 -0.80 -52.76 -15.52
CA HIS A 177 -1.18 -53.60 -16.65
C HIS A 177 -0.01 -54.46 -17.15
N THR A 178 1.16 -53.85 -17.34
CA THR A 178 2.39 -54.57 -17.75
C THR A 178 2.76 -55.66 -16.75
N LEU A 179 2.64 -55.39 -15.44
CA LEU A 179 2.93 -56.37 -14.40
C LEU A 179 1.94 -57.55 -14.43
N GLU A 180 0.67 -57.29 -14.72
CA GLU A 180 -0.35 -58.34 -14.89
C GLU A 180 -0.01 -59.24 -16.09
N GLU A 181 0.32 -58.66 -17.24
CA GLU A 181 0.73 -59.42 -18.44
C GLU A 181 1.95 -60.30 -18.18
N LEU A 182 2.99 -59.73 -17.54
CA LEU A 182 4.19 -60.47 -17.17
C LEU A 182 3.88 -61.58 -16.16
N GLY A 183 2.93 -61.35 -15.24
CA GLY A 183 2.44 -62.36 -14.31
C GLY A 183 1.81 -63.56 -15.02
N VAL A 184 0.97 -63.30 -16.03
CA VAL A 184 0.36 -64.35 -16.86
C VAL A 184 1.43 -65.12 -17.62
N GLN A 185 2.32 -64.42 -18.35
CA GLN A 185 3.39 -65.07 -19.12
C GLN A 185 4.29 -65.94 -18.24
N LEU A 186 4.63 -65.47 -17.03
CA LEU A 186 5.44 -66.24 -16.09
C LEU A 186 4.70 -67.49 -15.60
N SER A 187 3.38 -67.40 -15.36
CA SER A 187 2.56 -68.54 -14.96
C SER A 187 2.50 -69.62 -16.04
N GLU A 188 2.35 -69.22 -17.30
CA GLU A 188 2.33 -70.12 -18.46
C GLU A 188 3.71 -70.78 -18.65
N ALA A 189 4.78 -70.00 -18.62
CA ALA A 189 6.15 -70.52 -18.73
C ALA A 189 6.49 -71.50 -17.59
N LYS A 190 6.02 -71.23 -16.37
CA LYS A 190 6.18 -72.14 -15.23
C LYS A 190 5.43 -73.45 -15.45
N LEU A 191 4.18 -73.41 -15.93
CA LEU A 191 3.40 -74.61 -16.20
C LEU A 191 4.06 -75.46 -17.28
N ALA A 192 4.48 -74.85 -18.40
CA ALA A 192 5.18 -75.55 -19.48
C ALA A 192 6.50 -76.20 -19.02
N ALA A 193 7.25 -75.53 -18.15
CA ALA A 193 8.48 -76.09 -17.57
C ALA A 193 8.20 -77.31 -16.67
N VAL A 194 7.10 -77.29 -15.90
CA VAL A 194 6.66 -78.43 -15.09
C VAL A 194 6.22 -79.58 -15.99
N GLU A 195 5.41 -79.33 -17.01
CA GLU A 195 4.96 -80.34 -17.98
C GLU A 195 6.14 -81.02 -18.69
N LEU A 196 7.14 -80.26 -19.13
CA LEU A 196 8.36 -80.81 -19.75
C LEU A 196 9.15 -81.69 -18.78
N ARG A 197 9.25 -81.27 -17.51
CA ARG A 197 9.93 -82.04 -16.48
C ARG A 197 9.20 -83.35 -16.17
N GLU A 198 7.88 -83.30 -16.03
CA GLU A 198 7.05 -84.50 -15.83
C GLU A 198 7.12 -85.45 -17.03
N ALA A 199 7.10 -84.93 -18.26
CA ALA A 199 7.28 -85.74 -19.47
C ALA A 199 8.66 -86.43 -19.50
N ALA A 200 9.72 -85.72 -19.11
CA ALA A 200 11.06 -86.29 -19.01
C ALA A 200 11.14 -87.40 -17.95
N ASP A 201 10.56 -87.17 -16.76
CA ASP A 201 10.52 -88.15 -15.67
C ASP A 201 9.71 -89.39 -16.08
N ASN A 202 8.55 -89.20 -16.72
CA ASN A 202 7.71 -90.30 -17.23
C ASN A 202 8.40 -91.11 -18.33
N ALA A 203 9.07 -90.45 -19.28
CA ALA A 203 9.86 -91.12 -20.32
C ALA A 203 11.00 -91.94 -19.69
N GLN A 204 11.63 -91.44 -18.63
CA GLN A 204 12.65 -92.17 -17.88
C GLN A 204 12.08 -93.37 -17.13
N HIS A 205 10.92 -93.23 -16.48
CA HIS A 205 10.23 -94.34 -15.83
C HIS A 205 9.82 -95.43 -16.83
N GLN A 206 9.26 -95.08 -17.99
CA GLN A 206 8.92 -96.04 -19.04
C GLN A 206 10.16 -96.72 -19.63
N ALA A 207 11.26 -95.99 -19.83
CA ALA A 207 12.52 -96.56 -20.29
C ALA A 207 13.11 -97.57 -19.29
N ASN A 208 12.92 -97.35 -17.98
CA ASN A 208 13.30 -98.29 -16.93
C ASN A 208 12.36 -99.52 -16.86
N GLN A 209 11.06 -99.35 -17.12
CA GLN A 209 10.07 -100.43 -17.08
C GLN A 209 10.10 -101.35 -18.31
N ASN A 210 10.31 -100.79 -19.52
CA ASN A 210 10.37 -101.56 -20.77
C ASN A 210 11.74 -102.24 -21.00
N GLY A 211 12.60 -102.34 -19.98
CA GLY A 211 13.83 -103.15 -20.00
C GLY A 211 14.97 -102.68 -20.92
N ASN A 212 14.74 -101.69 -21.78
CA ASN A 212 15.73 -101.24 -22.76
C ASN A 212 16.76 -100.24 -22.21
N ALA A 213 16.60 -99.77 -20.96
CA ALA A 213 17.49 -98.77 -20.40
C ALA A 213 17.64 -98.85 -18.87
N THR A 214 17.89 -100.03 -18.32
CA THR A 214 18.34 -100.13 -16.93
C THR A 214 19.73 -99.51 -16.83
N TRP A 215 19.84 -98.29 -16.28
CA TRP A 215 21.10 -97.71 -15.87
C TRP A 215 21.78 -98.69 -14.91
N THR A 216 22.76 -99.42 -15.43
CA THR A 216 23.42 -100.48 -14.67
C THR A 216 24.45 -99.81 -13.78
N ASN A 217 24.42 -100.08 -12.47
CA ASN A 217 25.36 -99.47 -11.53
C ASN A 217 26.80 -99.65 -12.02
N ASP A 218 27.61 -98.58 -12.01
CA ASP A 218 29.00 -98.61 -12.49
C ASP A 218 29.84 -99.71 -11.84
N ARG A 219 29.54 -100.09 -10.58
CA ARG A 219 30.24 -101.18 -9.89
C ARG A 219 29.93 -102.57 -10.44
N LEU A 220 28.79 -102.73 -11.12
CA LEU A 220 28.35 -104.00 -11.70
C LEU A 220 28.76 -104.14 -13.16
N THR A 221 29.17 -103.05 -13.81
CA THR A 221 29.50 -103.02 -15.24
C THR A 221 31.02 -102.97 -15.39
N THR A 222 31.69 -104.10 -15.19
CA THR A 222 33.16 -104.19 -15.23
C THR A 222 33.73 -104.34 -16.64
N HIS A 223 32.90 -104.72 -17.62
CA HIS A 223 33.31 -104.99 -19.00
C HIS A 223 32.44 -104.26 -20.03
N CYS A 224 33.04 -103.82 -21.13
CA CYS A 224 32.31 -103.24 -22.26
C CYS A 224 31.41 -104.27 -22.92
N LYS A 225 30.11 -104.01 -23.04
CA LYS A 225 29.16 -104.97 -23.64
C LYS A 225 29.40 -105.28 -25.12
N GLY A 226 30.08 -104.40 -25.86
CA GLY A 226 30.32 -104.59 -27.29
C GLY A 226 31.67 -105.24 -27.65
N CYS A 227 32.66 -105.18 -26.77
CA CYS A 227 33.98 -105.81 -27.00
C CYS A 227 34.50 -106.67 -25.84
N ASN A 228 33.69 -106.85 -24.80
CA ASN A 228 33.93 -107.65 -23.59
C ASN A 228 35.28 -107.41 -22.90
N ARG A 229 35.83 -106.18 -22.99
CA ARG A 229 37.07 -105.79 -22.30
C ARG A 229 36.78 -105.04 -21.00
N GLU A 230 37.61 -105.28 -19.99
CA GLU A 230 37.53 -104.62 -18.69
C GLU A 230 37.73 -103.10 -18.79
N PHE A 231 36.95 -102.35 -18.02
CA PHE A 231 37.15 -100.91 -17.85
C PHE A 231 38.29 -100.66 -16.86
N ASN A 232 39.44 -100.17 -17.33
CA ASN A 232 40.55 -99.73 -16.49
C ASN A 232 40.68 -98.18 -16.49
N LEU A 233 41.27 -97.62 -15.44
CA LEU A 233 41.38 -96.16 -15.22
C LEU A 233 42.06 -95.43 -16.40
N THR A 234 43.01 -96.10 -17.04
CA THR A 234 43.78 -95.60 -18.20
C THR A 234 42.95 -95.45 -19.46
N ARG A 235 41.76 -96.07 -19.53
CA ARG A 235 40.87 -96.10 -20.69
C ARG A 235 39.64 -95.18 -20.54
N ARG A 236 39.58 -94.24 -19.60
CA ARG A 236 38.42 -93.34 -19.43
C ARG A 236 38.21 -92.29 -20.54
N LYS A 237 38.87 -92.46 -21.69
CA LYS A 237 38.59 -91.75 -22.94
C LYS A 237 38.68 -92.76 -24.10
N ILE A 238 37.70 -93.66 -24.21
CA ILE A 238 37.62 -94.62 -25.33
C ILE A 238 36.44 -94.26 -26.22
N THR A 239 36.73 -93.77 -27.42
CA THR A 239 35.96 -94.15 -28.61
C THR A 239 36.32 -95.61 -28.90
N CYS A 240 35.36 -96.53 -28.76
CA CYS A 240 35.63 -97.94 -29.03
C CYS A 240 35.73 -98.09 -30.55
N ASP A 241 36.93 -98.35 -31.06
CA ASP A 241 37.14 -98.38 -32.50
C ASP A 241 36.30 -99.47 -33.17
N SER A 242 35.47 -99.00 -34.11
CA SER A 242 34.70 -99.72 -35.11
C SER A 242 33.64 -100.71 -34.56
N TRP A 243 32.39 -100.24 -34.46
CA TRP A 243 31.11 -100.98 -34.30
C TRP A 243 30.46 -101.06 -32.91
N CYS A 244 30.94 -100.32 -31.91
CA CYS A 244 30.17 -100.12 -30.66
C CYS A 244 29.55 -98.72 -30.62
N TYR A 245 28.35 -98.58 -31.18
CA TYR A 245 27.54 -97.37 -31.00
C TYR A 245 27.05 -97.28 -29.56
N ILE A 246 27.80 -96.58 -28.71
CA ILE A 246 27.22 -95.98 -27.51
C ILE A 246 26.55 -94.71 -28.00
N ASN A 247 25.21 -94.68 -27.91
CA ASN A 247 24.40 -93.51 -28.27
C ASN A 247 24.91 -92.30 -27.45
N PRO A 248 25.49 -91.25 -28.08
CA PRO A 248 26.19 -90.19 -27.34
C PRO A 248 25.25 -89.28 -26.54
N THR A 249 23.93 -89.42 -26.70
CA THR A 249 22.93 -88.57 -26.04
C THR A 249 22.72 -88.88 -24.55
N ARG A 250 23.48 -89.81 -23.96
CA ARG A 250 23.32 -90.21 -22.55
C ARG A 250 24.52 -89.95 -21.63
N PHE A 251 25.54 -89.25 -22.11
CA PHE A 251 26.60 -88.72 -21.25
C PHE A 251 26.48 -87.21 -21.17
N MET A 252 25.48 -86.74 -20.42
CA MET A 252 25.54 -85.39 -19.88
C MET A 252 25.24 -85.45 -18.39
N PHE A 253 26.19 -84.90 -17.62
CA PHE A 253 26.21 -84.71 -16.17
C PHE A 253 26.65 -85.88 -15.28
N ILE A 254 27.97 -86.10 -15.24
CA ILE A 254 28.69 -86.08 -13.96
C ILE A 254 29.95 -85.23 -14.16
N MET A 255 29.82 -83.92 -13.96
CA MET A 255 30.93 -83.02 -13.67
C MET A 255 30.40 -82.05 -12.61
N SER A 256 30.88 -82.26 -11.38
CA SER A 256 30.97 -81.33 -10.24
C SER A 256 29.72 -80.57 -9.81
#